data_AF-A0A1F8XJ98-F1
#
_entry.id   AF-A0A1F8XJ98-F1
#
_cell.length_a   1.000
_cell.length_b   1.000
_cell.length_c   1.000
_cell.angle_alpha   90.00
_cell.angle_beta   90.00
_cell.angle_gamma   90.00
#
_symmetry.space_group_name_H-M   'P 1'
#
loop_
_entity.id
_entity.type
_entity.pdbx_description
1 polymer ?
#
loop_
_entity_poly.entity_id
_entity_poly.type
_entity_poly.pdbx_seq_one_letter_code
_entity_poly.pdbx_strand_id
1 'polypeptide(L)'
;MLASSSKSHASTPDEVVVACEQDFKPYSFLDDYGRPAGFCVEIITAVAGAMDIPIRIVHGTWDSVWNGLVEGRYDVLPIVAKLPSRLPYVDFSLSHTETFDAFIVRSGDPLIKDVRGARGKEILVLRSDAAHHALLERNFEGKIIPVDKASEMVRLLASGKHDAILFPKLLGIMLVNDLGISGLKVGPTIPDHLRDFAFAVKKGDAELLEKLNQGLLIVKSNGEYDRIYEKWLGYADPWLKYKKYFWHIAAILAAAAIVTIISIFMLRRIVKERTAELAEKNQLLSHEIAERMRAEDELIKAQKLESLGVFAGGIAHDFNNLLQAITNSIRA
;
A
#
# COMPACT_ATOMS: atom_id res chain seq x y z
N MET A 1 79.69 6.30 -6.16
CA MET A 1 78.49 7.15 -6.34
C MET A 1 77.63 6.52 -7.41
N LEU A 2 76.42 6.08 -7.04
CA LEU A 2 75.17 6.07 -7.81
C LEU A 2 74.21 5.13 -7.06
N ALA A 3 73.42 5.74 -6.18
CA ALA A 3 72.32 5.07 -5.49
C ALA A 3 71.15 4.93 -6.46
N SER A 4 70.74 3.71 -6.79
CA SER A 4 69.45 3.47 -7.44
C SER A 4 68.36 3.44 -6.37
N SER A 5 67.58 4.51 -6.33
CA SER A 5 66.36 4.62 -5.53
C SER A 5 65.37 3.53 -5.93
N SER A 6 65.09 2.60 -5.01
CA SER A 6 63.96 1.69 -5.08
C SER A 6 62.67 2.48 -4.86
N LYS A 7 61.85 2.62 -5.91
CA LYS A 7 60.47 3.09 -5.77
C LYS A 7 59.71 2.10 -4.89
N SER A 8 59.41 2.50 -3.66
CA SER A 8 58.45 1.85 -2.80
C SER A 8 57.09 1.80 -3.51
N HIS A 9 56.53 0.60 -3.62
CA HIS A 9 55.13 0.44 -4.00
C HIS A 9 54.29 1.06 -2.88
N ALA A 10 53.59 2.14 -3.19
CA ALA A 10 52.61 2.73 -2.30
C ALA A 10 51.51 1.68 -2.05
N SER A 11 51.34 1.27 -0.79
CA SER A 11 50.23 0.45 -0.33
C SER A 11 48.93 1.20 -0.63
N THR A 12 48.10 0.67 -1.52
CA THR A 12 46.68 1.01 -1.59
C THR A 12 46.08 0.91 -0.18
N PRO A 13 45.22 1.85 0.25
CA PRO A 13 44.50 1.70 1.52
C PRO A 13 43.80 0.33 1.52
N ASP A 14 43.95 -0.42 2.62
CA ASP A 14 43.43 -1.78 2.72
C ASP A 14 41.90 -1.76 2.51
N GLU A 15 41.45 -2.16 1.31
CA GLU A 15 40.03 -2.27 0.98
C GLU A 15 39.40 -3.38 1.80
N VAL A 16 38.24 -3.09 2.41
CA VAL A 16 37.47 -4.09 3.15
C VAL A 16 36.85 -5.08 2.16
N VAL A 17 37.17 -6.37 2.30
CA VAL A 17 36.71 -7.43 1.43
C VAL A 17 35.36 -7.95 1.91
N VAL A 18 34.32 -7.60 1.18
CA VAL A 18 32.93 -8.03 1.42
C VAL A 18 32.66 -9.29 0.63
N ALA A 19 32.32 -10.41 1.28
CA ALA A 19 31.95 -11.63 0.59
C ALA A 19 30.43 -11.86 0.62
N CYS A 20 29.83 -11.99 -0.55
CA CYS A 20 28.39 -12.13 -0.74
C CYS A 20 28.02 -13.57 -1.12
N GLU A 21 26.96 -14.10 -0.51
CA GLU A 21 26.38 -15.36 -0.97
C GLU A 21 25.74 -15.18 -2.35
N GLN A 22 25.97 -16.11 -3.26
CA GLN A 22 25.58 -15.97 -4.66
C GLN A 22 24.14 -16.45 -5.00
N ASP A 23 23.47 -17.16 -4.09
CA ASP A 23 22.21 -17.88 -4.35
C ASP A 23 21.12 -17.64 -3.27
N PHE A 24 21.06 -16.42 -2.70
CA PHE A 24 20.12 -16.07 -1.62
C PHE A 24 19.22 -14.87 -1.96
N LYS A 25 18.43 -15.00 -3.04
CA LYS A 25 17.45 -13.98 -3.46
C LYS A 25 16.37 -13.71 -2.39
N PRO A 26 15.94 -12.44 -2.20
CA PRO A 26 16.42 -11.21 -2.82
C PRO A 26 17.53 -10.51 -2.00
N TYR A 27 18.09 -11.19 -0.99
CA TYR A 27 19.09 -10.63 -0.08
C TYR A 27 20.46 -10.47 -0.74
N SER A 28 20.99 -11.55 -1.30
CA SER A 28 22.30 -11.58 -1.96
C SER A 28 22.29 -12.64 -3.05
N PHE A 29 22.54 -12.23 -4.29
CA PHE A 29 22.54 -13.13 -5.44
C PHE A 29 23.34 -12.57 -6.61
N LEU A 30 23.56 -13.37 -7.65
CA LEU A 30 24.13 -12.87 -8.91
C LEU A 30 23.04 -12.40 -9.87
N ASP A 31 23.17 -11.16 -10.36
CA ASP A 31 22.33 -10.64 -11.43
C ASP A 31 22.59 -11.37 -12.77
N ASP A 32 21.83 -11.02 -13.81
CA ASP A 32 21.95 -11.64 -15.14
C ASP A 32 23.33 -11.41 -15.80
N TYR A 33 24.13 -10.48 -15.26
CA TYR A 33 25.48 -10.17 -15.70
C TYR A 33 26.56 -10.83 -14.82
N GLY A 34 26.16 -11.67 -13.85
CA GLY A 34 27.07 -12.35 -12.93
C GLY A 34 27.63 -11.47 -11.83
N ARG A 35 27.02 -10.30 -11.54
CA ARG A 35 27.48 -9.38 -10.49
C ARG A 35 26.67 -9.56 -9.21
N PRO A 36 27.30 -9.42 -8.02
CA PRO A 36 26.57 -9.41 -6.76
C PRO A 36 25.51 -8.30 -6.73
N ALA A 37 24.28 -8.68 -6.42
CA ALA A 37 23.12 -7.82 -6.31
C ALA A 37 22.21 -8.28 -5.16
N GLY A 38 21.26 -7.42 -4.79
CA GLY A 38 20.28 -7.71 -3.74
C GLY A 38 20.32 -6.72 -2.60
N PHE A 39 19.37 -6.89 -1.69
CA PHE A 39 19.17 -6.02 -0.53
C PHE A 39 20.44 -5.86 0.31
N CYS A 40 21.12 -6.95 0.65
CA CYS A 40 22.31 -6.92 1.51
C CYS A 40 23.53 -6.33 0.81
N VAL A 41 23.64 -6.50 -0.51
CA VAL A 41 24.68 -5.87 -1.32
C VAL A 41 24.48 -4.35 -1.36
N GLU A 42 23.25 -3.89 -1.53
CA GLU A 42 22.96 -2.44 -1.50
C GLU A 42 23.10 -1.84 -0.11
N ILE A 43 22.67 -2.52 0.96
CA ILE A 43 22.85 -2.01 2.31
C ILE A 43 24.33 -1.91 2.68
N ILE A 44 25.15 -2.95 2.47
CA ILE A 44 26.57 -2.87 2.83
C ILE A 44 27.29 -1.79 2.02
N THR A 45 26.90 -1.60 0.76
CA THR A 45 27.43 -0.51 -0.09
C THR A 45 27.03 0.87 0.44
N ALA A 46 25.78 1.05 0.84
CA ALA A 46 25.31 2.31 1.42
C ALA A 46 25.98 2.61 2.77
N VAL A 47 26.16 1.59 3.63
CA VAL A 47 26.85 1.72 4.91
C VAL A 47 28.33 2.06 4.70
N ALA A 48 29.01 1.38 3.78
CA ALA A 48 30.40 1.67 3.46
C ALA A 48 30.57 3.09 2.91
N GLY A 49 29.68 3.52 2.00
CA GLY A 49 29.68 4.87 1.45
C GLY A 49 29.42 5.96 2.50
N ALA A 50 28.54 5.71 3.47
CA ALA A 50 28.27 6.65 4.56
C ALA A 50 29.46 6.85 5.52
N MET A 51 30.42 5.92 5.52
CA MET A 51 31.58 5.91 6.39
C MET A 51 32.91 6.07 5.63
N ASP A 52 32.85 6.38 4.32
CA ASP A 52 34.00 6.48 3.41
C ASP A 52 34.93 5.24 3.45
N ILE A 53 34.35 4.04 3.61
CA ILE A 53 35.08 2.77 3.64
C ILE A 53 35.21 2.23 2.21
N PRO A 54 36.45 2.09 1.68
CA PRO A 54 36.63 1.44 0.39
C PRO A 54 36.33 -0.06 0.54
N ILE A 55 35.39 -0.57 -0.25
CA ILE A 55 35.00 -1.98 -0.24
C ILE A 55 35.28 -2.66 -1.58
N ARG A 56 35.67 -3.93 -1.51
CA ARG A 56 35.73 -4.84 -2.66
C ARG A 56 34.78 -6.00 -2.45
N ILE A 57 33.79 -6.12 -3.32
CA ILE A 57 32.76 -7.17 -3.22
C ILE A 57 33.20 -8.39 -4.03
N VAL A 58 33.23 -9.55 -3.37
CA VAL A 58 33.43 -10.87 -3.96
C VAL A 58 32.20 -11.75 -3.68
N HIS A 59 32.12 -12.92 -4.32
CA HIS A 59 30.99 -13.82 -4.12
C HIS A 59 31.39 -15.29 -4.05
N GLY A 60 30.50 -16.12 -3.51
CA GLY A 60 30.62 -17.56 -3.50
C GLY A 60 29.39 -18.25 -2.91
N THR A 61 29.44 -19.57 -2.79
CA THR A 61 28.44 -20.36 -2.05
C THR A 61 28.50 -20.06 -0.55
N TRP A 62 27.40 -20.24 0.19
CA TRP A 62 27.35 -20.05 1.65
C TRP A 62 28.56 -20.63 2.39
N ASP A 63 28.85 -21.93 2.19
CA ASP A 63 29.96 -22.60 2.89
C ASP A 63 31.33 -21.96 2.58
N SER A 64 31.53 -21.52 1.33
CA SER A 64 32.78 -20.88 0.89
C SER A 64 32.95 -19.50 1.51
N VAL A 65 31.89 -18.69 1.56
CA VAL A 65 31.97 -17.32 2.11
C VAL A 65 32.06 -17.35 3.63
N TRP A 66 31.32 -18.27 4.28
CA TRP A 66 31.40 -18.52 5.72
C TRP A 66 32.82 -18.93 6.13
N ASN A 67 33.37 -19.99 5.53
CA ASN A 67 34.71 -20.46 5.87
C ASN A 67 35.77 -19.40 5.53
N GLY A 68 35.58 -18.65 4.43
CA GLY A 68 36.45 -17.52 4.09
C GLY A 68 36.48 -16.42 5.16
N LEU A 69 35.35 -16.07 5.75
CA LEU A 69 35.31 -15.11 6.87
C LEU A 69 36.02 -15.68 8.10
N VAL A 70 35.72 -16.92 8.48
CA VAL A 70 36.30 -17.56 9.68
C VAL A 70 37.82 -17.70 9.56
N GLU A 71 38.33 -18.01 8.37
CA GLU A 71 39.76 -18.12 8.07
C GLU A 71 40.44 -16.76 7.86
N GLY A 72 39.69 -15.65 7.84
CA GLY A 72 40.21 -14.30 7.64
C GLY A 72 40.62 -13.99 6.19
N ARG A 73 40.07 -14.70 5.20
CA ARG A 73 40.18 -14.34 3.77
C ARG A 73 39.28 -13.16 3.38
N TYR A 74 38.20 -12.96 4.13
CA TYR A 74 37.22 -11.90 3.93
C TYR A 74 37.02 -11.18 5.26
N ASP A 75 36.67 -9.91 5.21
CA ASP A 75 36.55 -9.06 6.40
C ASP A 75 35.11 -9.01 6.91
N VAL A 76 34.14 -9.07 5.99
CA VAL A 76 32.72 -8.96 6.32
C VAL A 76 31.84 -9.83 5.42
N LEU A 77 30.82 -10.44 6.04
CA LEU A 77 29.66 -11.00 5.35
C LEU A 77 28.45 -10.10 5.59
N PRO A 78 27.74 -9.67 4.52
CA PRO A 78 26.69 -8.66 4.63
C PRO A 78 25.36 -9.21 5.15
N ILE A 79 25.22 -10.53 5.28
CA ILE A 79 24.03 -11.16 5.86
C ILE A 79 24.38 -12.48 6.51
N VAL A 80 24.27 -12.51 7.83
CA VAL A 80 24.46 -13.72 8.63
C VAL A 80 23.42 -13.74 9.74
N ALA A 81 22.72 -14.87 9.87
CA ALA A 81 21.83 -15.07 11.02
C ALA A 81 22.64 -15.12 12.31
N LYS A 82 22.26 -14.31 13.30
CA LYS A 82 22.86 -14.25 14.63
C LYS A 82 22.48 -15.48 15.44
N LEU A 83 23.36 -16.48 15.41
CA LEU A 83 23.19 -17.74 16.13
C LEU A 83 24.23 -17.85 17.25
N PRO A 84 23.86 -18.35 18.44
CA PRO A 84 24.82 -18.59 19.52
C PRO A 84 26.01 -19.46 19.10
N SER A 85 25.77 -20.46 18.25
CA SER A 85 26.80 -21.34 17.68
C SER A 85 27.80 -20.63 16.77
N ARG A 86 27.51 -19.41 16.30
CA ARG A 86 28.39 -18.60 15.43
C ARG A 86 29.24 -17.60 16.22
N LEU A 87 28.83 -17.24 17.44
CA LEU A 87 29.53 -16.25 18.29
C LEU A 87 31.01 -16.55 18.57
N PRO A 88 31.47 -17.82 18.67
CA PRO A 88 32.89 -18.10 18.84
C PRO A 88 33.76 -17.70 17.64
N TYR A 89 33.19 -17.57 16.44
CA TYR A 89 33.94 -17.44 15.19
C TYR A 89 33.92 -16.03 14.58
N VAL A 90 32.89 -15.24 14.90
CA VAL A 90 32.64 -13.92 14.29
C VAL A 90 32.08 -12.95 15.33
N ASP A 91 32.15 -11.66 15.04
CA ASP A 91 31.40 -10.62 15.76
C ASP A 91 30.29 -10.06 14.87
N PHE A 92 29.16 -9.73 15.49
CA PHE A 92 27.95 -9.29 14.78
C PHE A 92 27.66 -7.82 15.00
N SER A 93 27.29 -7.13 13.93
CA SER A 93 26.78 -5.76 14.00
C SER A 93 25.40 -5.71 14.67
N LEU A 94 24.89 -4.48 14.82
CA LEU A 94 23.46 -4.24 14.97
C LEU A 94 22.70 -4.94 13.83
N SER A 95 21.51 -5.43 14.19
CA SER A 95 20.62 -6.10 13.27
C SER A 95 20.10 -5.14 12.21
N HIS A 96 20.30 -5.50 10.95
CA HIS A 96 19.74 -4.73 9.84
C HIS A 96 18.40 -5.28 9.40
N THR A 97 18.10 -6.58 9.59
CA THR A 97 16.85 -7.17 9.11
C THR A 97 16.40 -8.35 9.94
N GLU A 98 15.09 -8.46 10.15
CA GLU A 98 14.46 -9.56 10.85
C GLU A 98 13.42 -10.22 9.94
N THR A 99 13.32 -11.55 10.02
CA THR A 99 12.25 -12.31 9.38
C THR A 99 11.88 -13.52 10.22
N PHE A 100 10.69 -14.06 10.00
CA PHE A 100 10.25 -15.26 10.70
C PHE A 100 10.10 -16.40 9.72
N ASP A 101 10.49 -17.60 10.16
CA ASP A 101 10.19 -18.80 9.40
C ASP A 101 8.68 -19.08 9.40
N ALA A 102 8.24 -19.74 8.34
CA ALA A 102 6.92 -20.32 8.22
C ALA A 102 7.04 -21.72 7.61
N PHE A 103 6.05 -22.55 7.89
CA PHE A 103 5.93 -23.81 7.17
C PHE A 103 5.26 -23.59 5.81
N ILE A 104 5.86 -24.13 4.76
CA ILE A 104 5.24 -24.26 3.43
C ILE A 104 4.74 -25.69 3.31
N VAL A 105 3.48 -25.85 2.94
CA VAL A 105 2.82 -27.15 2.77
C VAL A 105 2.08 -27.19 1.43
N ARG A 106 1.64 -28.37 0.99
CA ARG A 106 0.74 -28.46 -0.16
C ARG A 106 -0.64 -27.88 0.18
N SER A 107 -1.34 -27.37 -0.83
CA SER A 107 -2.64 -26.71 -0.64
C SER A 107 -3.71 -27.62 -0.04
N GLY A 108 -3.65 -28.93 -0.29
CA GLY A 108 -4.55 -29.92 0.31
C GLY A 108 -4.27 -30.24 1.77
N ASP A 109 -3.07 -29.96 2.27
CA ASP A 109 -2.65 -30.37 3.62
C ASP A 109 -3.02 -29.31 4.68
N PRO A 110 -3.23 -29.69 5.96
CA PRO A 110 -3.43 -28.71 7.02
C PRO A 110 -2.24 -27.76 7.18
N LEU A 111 -2.50 -26.49 7.48
CA LEU A 111 -1.43 -25.54 7.81
C LEU A 111 -0.75 -25.92 9.12
N ILE A 112 0.57 -25.90 9.11
CA ILE A 112 1.39 -26.05 10.32
C ILE A 112 1.70 -24.65 10.85
N LYS A 113 1.34 -24.40 12.11
CA LYS A 113 1.46 -23.08 12.75
C LYS A 113 2.70 -22.94 13.64
N ASP A 114 3.24 -24.06 14.09
CA ASP A 114 4.38 -24.14 15.00
C ASP A 114 5.07 -25.50 14.86
N VAL A 115 6.23 -25.67 15.52
CA VAL A 115 7.02 -26.91 15.49
C VAL A 115 6.26 -28.11 16.07
N ARG A 116 5.34 -27.88 17.01
CA ARG A 116 4.54 -28.97 17.63
C ARG A 116 3.61 -29.59 16.60
N GLY A 117 3.00 -28.77 15.74
CA GLY A 117 2.21 -29.24 14.60
C GLY A 117 3.01 -29.95 13.52
N ALA A 118 4.35 -29.89 13.58
CA ALA A 118 5.25 -30.59 12.67
C ALA A 118 5.74 -31.95 13.19
N ARG A 119 5.37 -32.36 14.41
CA ARG A 119 5.83 -33.65 14.99
C ARG A 119 5.51 -34.84 14.10
N GLY A 120 6.46 -35.76 13.99
CA GLY A 120 6.39 -36.98 13.19
C GLY A 120 6.47 -36.77 11.68
N LYS A 121 6.62 -35.52 11.21
CA LYS A 121 6.68 -35.19 9.77
C LYS A 121 8.10 -35.14 9.23
N GLU A 122 8.21 -35.26 7.91
CA GLU A 122 9.44 -34.99 7.16
C GLU A 122 9.51 -33.51 6.76
N ILE A 123 10.47 -32.78 7.33
CA ILE A 123 10.65 -31.34 7.13
C ILE A 123 11.88 -31.07 6.28
N LEU A 124 11.67 -30.48 5.11
CA LEU A 124 12.71 -29.97 4.23
C LEU A 124 13.29 -28.67 4.79
N VAL A 125 14.61 -28.59 4.85
CA VAL A 125 15.36 -27.40 5.27
C VAL A 125 16.57 -27.20 4.36
N LEU A 126 17.03 -25.96 4.24
CA LEU A 126 18.27 -25.69 3.53
C LEU A 126 19.44 -26.19 4.41
N ARG A 127 20.41 -26.87 3.82
CA ARG A 127 21.56 -27.40 4.56
C ARG A 127 22.33 -26.24 5.23
N SER A 128 22.76 -26.49 6.46
CA SER A 128 23.52 -25.53 7.30
C SER A 128 22.85 -24.15 7.54
N ASP A 129 21.56 -24.03 7.20
CA ASP A 129 20.78 -22.82 7.39
C ASP A 129 20.23 -22.70 8.84
N ALA A 130 19.80 -21.50 9.24
CA ALA A 130 19.28 -21.25 10.58
C ALA A 130 18.10 -22.18 10.96
N ALA A 131 17.20 -22.50 10.02
CA ALA A 131 16.12 -23.46 10.30
C ALA A 131 16.65 -24.87 10.58
N HIS A 132 17.67 -25.30 9.83
CA HIS A 132 18.30 -26.60 10.01
C HIS A 132 18.95 -26.71 11.39
N HIS A 133 19.73 -25.71 11.78
CA HIS A 133 20.33 -25.64 13.12
C HIS A 133 19.26 -25.59 14.22
N ALA A 134 18.23 -24.76 14.06
CA ALA A 134 17.17 -24.62 15.06
C ALA A 134 16.41 -25.93 15.32
N LEU A 135 16.14 -26.73 14.28
CA LEU A 135 15.49 -28.03 14.45
C LEU A 135 16.40 -29.08 15.11
N LEU A 136 17.70 -29.07 14.78
CA LEU A 136 18.68 -29.98 15.39
C LEU A 136 18.90 -29.66 16.87
N GLU A 137 19.15 -28.40 17.22
CA GLU A 137 19.43 -27.97 18.59
C GLU A 137 18.22 -28.19 19.53
N ARG A 138 17.00 -28.17 18.98
CA ARG A 138 15.76 -28.38 19.72
C ARG A 138 15.27 -29.83 19.72
N ASN A 139 16.08 -30.78 19.25
CA ASN A 139 15.76 -32.22 19.16
C ASN A 139 14.38 -32.46 18.51
N PHE A 140 14.17 -31.90 17.33
CA PHE A 140 12.92 -32.02 16.61
C PHE A 140 12.44 -33.48 16.50
N GLU A 141 11.24 -33.75 17.02
CA GLU A 141 10.59 -35.06 17.02
C GLU A 141 10.01 -35.40 15.62
N GLY A 142 10.86 -35.51 14.61
CA GLY A 142 10.49 -35.81 13.23
C GLY A 142 11.74 -36.08 12.38
N LYS A 143 11.60 -36.05 11.05
CA LYS A 143 12.74 -36.26 10.15
C LYS A 143 13.12 -34.96 9.47
N ILE A 144 14.38 -34.58 9.60
CA ILE A 144 14.93 -33.38 8.96
C ILE A 144 15.59 -33.78 7.65
N ILE A 145 15.17 -33.17 6.54
CA ILE A 145 15.66 -33.44 5.19
C ILE A 145 16.45 -32.22 4.69
N PRO A 146 17.78 -32.19 4.89
CA PRO A 146 18.61 -31.09 4.41
C PRO A 146 18.83 -31.17 2.90
N VAL A 147 18.62 -30.05 2.22
CA VAL A 147 18.78 -29.89 0.76
C VAL A 147 19.72 -28.72 0.47
N ASP A 148 20.48 -28.78 -0.62
CA ASP A 148 21.52 -27.78 -0.90
C ASP A 148 20.99 -26.54 -1.61
N LYS A 149 19.83 -26.64 -2.29
CA LYS A 149 19.22 -25.53 -3.04
C LYS A 149 17.77 -25.29 -2.63
N ALA A 150 17.43 -24.03 -2.37
CA ALA A 150 16.07 -23.66 -1.99
C ALA A 150 15.04 -24.04 -3.08
N SER A 151 15.38 -23.85 -4.35
CA SER A 151 14.49 -24.21 -5.47
C SER A 151 14.22 -25.72 -5.56
N GLU A 152 15.17 -26.55 -5.12
CA GLU A 152 14.99 -28.00 -5.03
C GLU A 152 14.04 -28.38 -3.89
N MET A 153 14.12 -27.73 -2.71
CA MET A 153 13.17 -27.96 -1.62
C MET A 153 11.72 -27.78 -2.08
N VAL A 154 11.42 -26.69 -2.81
CA VAL A 154 10.07 -26.41 -3.30
C VAL A 154 9.60 -27.46 -4.29
N ARG A 155 10.48 -27.89 -5.22
CA ARG A 155 10.18 -28.99 -6.16
C ARG A 155 9.93 -30.32 -5.44
N LEU A 156 10.72 -30.63 -4.42
CA LEU A 156 10.57 -31.85 -3.61
C LEU A 156 9.25 -31.86 -2.84
N LEU A 157 8.86 -30.74 -2.22
CA LEU A 157 7.55 -30.62 -1.55
C LEU A 157 6.39 -30.78 -2.54
N ALA A 158 6.49 -30.13 -3.71
CA ALA A 158 5.49 -30.20 -4.77
C ALA A 158 5.34 -31.61 -5.36
N SER A 159 6.42 -32.41 -5.36
CA SER A 159 6.37 -33.81 -5.82
C SER A 159 5.58 -34.76 -4.91
N GLY A 160 5.21 -34.31 -3.70
CA GLY A 160 4.46 -35.11 -2.73
C GLY A 160 5.31 -36.00 -1.83
N LYS A 161 6.65 -35.96 -1.93
CA LYS A 161 7.56 -36.87 -1.20
C LYS A 161 7.78 -36.53 0.28
N HIS A 162 7.65 -35.27 0.67
CA HIS A 162 7.91 -34.78 2.03
C HIS A 162 6.76 -33.89 2.53
N ASP A 163 6.64 -33.66 3.83
CA ASP A 163 5.43 -33.07 4.39
C ASP A 163 5.40 -31.54 4.37
N ALA A 164 6.53 -30.90 4.65
CA ALA A 164 6.61 -29.44 4.70
C ALA A 164 8.03 -28.94 4.47
N ILE A 165 8.15 -27.65 4.16
CA ILE A 165 9.42 -26.90 4.20
C ILE A 165 9.36 -25.95 5.39
N LEU A 166 10.46 -25.81 6.13
CA LEU A 166 10.64 -24.72 7.09
C LEU A 166 11.62 -23.68 6.52
N PHE A 167 11.13 -22.48 6.23
CA PHE A 167 11.90 -21.45 5.51
C PHE A 167 11.37 -20.03 5.82
N PRO A 168 12.16 -18.96 5.61
CA PRO A 168 11.69 -17.60 5.85
C PRO A 168 10.43 -17.32 5.05
N LYS A 169 9.39 -16.80 5.71
CA LYS A 169 8.05 -16.69 5.10
C LYS A 169 8.06 -15.92 3.78
N LEU A 170 8.70 -14.74 3.77
CA LEU A 170 8.77 -13.89 2.59
C LEU A 170 9.49 -14.59 1.43
N LEU A 171 10.63 -15.23 1.72
CA LEU A 171 11.38 -15.99 0.72
C LEU A 171 10.59 -17.19 0.20
N GLY A 172 9.86 -17.87 1.08
CA GLY A 172 8.98 -18.97 0.70
C GLY A 172 7.90 -18.52 -0.29
N ILE A 173 7.28 -17.37 -0.04
CA ILE A 173 6.28 -16.79 -0.96
C ILE A 173 6.92 -16.44 -2.30
N MET A 174 8.05 -15.72 -2.30
CA MET A 174 8.75 -15.31 -3.52
C MET A 174 9.19 -16.52 -4.33
N LEU A 175 9.81 -17.52 -3.69
CA LEU A 175 10.34 -18.70 -4.36
C LEU A 175 9.25 -19.57 -4.99
N VAL A 176 8.09 -19.72 -4.32
CA VAL A 176 6.94 -20.43 -4.88
C VAL A 176 6.42 -19.70 -6.13
N ASN A 177 6.34 -18.37 -6.08
CA ASN A 177 5.88 -17.54 -7.19
C ASN A 177 6.87 -17.57 -8.37
N ASP A 178 8.16 -17.37 -8.11
CA ASP A 178 9.22 -17.33 -9.13
C ASP A 178 9.37 -18.66 -9.88
N LEU A 179 9.16 -19.79 -9.19
CA LEU A 179 9.21 -21.11 -9.81
C LEU A 179 7.92 -21.48 -10.57
N GLY A 180 6.85 -20.67 -10.46
CA GLY A 180 5.56 -20.96 -11.07
C GLY A 180 4.90 -22.24 -10.54
N ILE A 181 5.25 -22.68 -9.33
CA ILE A 181 4.74 -23.92 -8.74
C ILE A 181 3.42 -23.64 -8.04
N SER A 182 2.32 -24.07 -8.66
CA SER A 182 1.00 -24.03 -8.04
C SER A 182 0.79 -25.16 -7.02
N GLY A 183 -0.23 -25.03 -6.17
CA GLY A 183 -0.60 -26.10 -5.24
C GLY A 183 0.19 -26.15 -3.94
N LEU A 184 0.94 -25.08 -3.63
CA LEU A 184 1.60 -24.87 -2.34
C LEU A 184 0.97 -23.67 -1.63
N LYS A 185 1.00 -23.69 -0.30
CA LYS A 185 0.58 -22.58 0.55
C LYS A 185 1.57 -22.36 1.69
N VAL A 186 1.78 -21.09 2.02
CA VAL A 186 2.67 -20.65 3.09
C VAL A 186 1.85 -20.37 4.36
N GLY A 187 2.25 -20.95 5.47
CA GLY A 187 1.61 -20.79 6.77
C GLY A 187 1.84 -19.44 7.45
N PRO A 188 1.35 -19.28 8.69
CA PRO A 188 1.67 -18.13 9.52
C PRO A 188 3.16 -18.15 9.90
N THR A 189 3.67 -16.99 10.31
CA THR A 189 5.01 -16.86 10.90
C THR A 189 5.08 -17.59 12.24
N ILE A 190 6.22 -18.19 12.55
CA ILE A 190 6.48 -18.91 13.80
C ILE A 190 7.31 -18.00 14.72
N PRO A 191 6.74 -17.44 15.80
CA PRO A 191 7.43 -16.45 16.64
C PRO A 191 8.78 -16.93 17.20
N ASP A 192 8.87 -18.21 17.60
CA ASP A 192 10.10 -18.79 18.18
C ASP A 192 11.16 -19.15 17.13
N HIS A 193 10.92 -18.84 15.86
CA HIS A 193 11.84 -18.99 14.72
C HIS A 193 12.08 -17.63 14.06
N LEU A 194 12.43 -16.65 14.89
CA LEU A 194 13.00 -15.39 14.45
C LEU A 194 14.38 -15.63 13.82
N ARG A 195 14.60 -15.00 12.67
CA ARG A 195 15.92 -14.84 12.06
C ARG A 195 16.33 -13.40 12.16
N ASP A 196 17.29 -13.17 13.05
CA ASP A 196 17.93 -11.90 13.24
C ASP A 196 19.18 -11.82 12.36
N PHE A 197 19.16 -11.00 11.31
CA PHE A 197 20.25 -10.84 10.36
C PHE A 197 21.06 -9.57 10.63
N ALA A 198 22.37 -9.73 10.64
CA ALA A 198 23.35 -8.68 10.80
C ALA A 198 24.54 -8.88 9.86
N PHE A 199 25.39 -7.85 9.78
CA PHE A 199 26.73 -8.02 9.27
C PHE A 199 27.53 -8.88 10.25
N ALA A 200 28.33 -9.80 9.72
CA ALA A 200 29.31 -10.54 10.50
C ALA A 200 30.71 -10.12 10.06
N VAL A 201 31.54 -9.73 11.01
CA VAL A 201 32.95 -9.41 10.80
C VAL A 201 33.83 -10.47 11.44
N LYS A 202 35.11 -10.48 11.06
CA LYS A 202 36.11 -11.31 11.71
C LYS A 202 36.12 -11.09 13.23
N LYS A 203 36.26 -12.18 14.00
CA LYS A 203 36.32 -12.11 15.47
C LYS A 203 37.43 -11.16 15.92
N GLY A 204 37.08 -10.23 16.80
CA GLY A 204 38.00 -9.24 17.38
C GLY A 204 38.17 -7.96 16.56
N ASP A 205 37.56 -7.84 15.38
CA ASP A 205 37.62 -6.63 14.55
C ASP A 205 36.62 -5.57 15.03
N ALA A 206 36.90 -5.01 16.21
CA ALA A 206 36.05 -4.00 16.83
C ALA A 206 36.01 -2.68 16.05
N GLU A 207 37.06 -2.35 15.30
CA GLU A 207 37.11 -1.12 14.51
C GLU A 207 36.16 -1.18 13.32
N LEU A 208 36.23 -2.25 12.51
CA LEU A 208 35.31 -2.42 11.39
C LEU A 208 33.86 -2.53 11.89
N LEU A 209 33.65 -3.29 12.96
CA LEU A 209 32.32 -3.47 13.55
C LEU A 209 31.67 -2.13 13.95
N GLU A 210 32.43 -1.27 14.63
CA GLU A 210 31.93 0.03 15.08
C GLU A 210 31.61 0.94 13.90
N LYS A 211 32.49 0.97 12.88
CA LYS A 211 32.23 1.72 11.65
C LYS A 211 30.96 1.24 10.95
N LEU A 212 30.77 -0.07 10.82
CA LEU A 212 29.55 -0.65 10.23
C LEU A 212 28.29 -0.31 11.03
N ASN A 213 28.36 -0.32 12.36
CA ASN A 213 27.24 0.07 13.22
C ASN A 213 26.87 1.55 13.04
N GLN A 214 27.85 2.44 13.05
CA GLN A 214 27.62 3.88 12.83
C GLN A 214 27.04 4.13 11.44
N GLY A 215 27.63 3.55 10.39
CA GLY A 215 27.11 3.68 9.03
C GLY A 215 25.69 3.12 8.88
N LEU A 216 25.37 1.99 9.53
CA LEU A 216 24.01 1.43 9.53
C LEU A 216 23.01 2.38 10.20
N LEU A 217 23.38 3.01 11.31
CA LEU A 217 22.52 4.01 11.96
C LEU A 217 22.29 5.24 11.07
N ILE A 218 23.32 5.73 10.38
CA ILE A 218 23.20 6.84 9.42
C ILE A 218 22.22 6.47 8.30
N VAL A 219 22.43 5.31 7.65
CA VAL A 219 21.59 4.81 6.55
C VAL A 219 20.14 4.55 6.97
N LYS A 220 19.91 4.12 8.23
CA LYS A 220 18.56 3.99 8.80
C LYS A 220 17.92 5.35 9.07
N SER A 221 18.70 6.36 9.45
CA SER A 221 18.18 7.68 9.83
C SER A 221 17.85 8.60 8.65
N ASN A 222 18.52 8.41 7.51
CA ASN A 222 18.38 9.30 6.34
C ASN A 222 17.35 8.82 5.30
N GLY A 223 16.65 7.71 5.57
CA GLY A 223 15.63 7.11 4.69
C GLY A 223 16.18 6.20 3.58
N GLU A 224 17.50 6.08 3.42
CA GLU A 224 18.11 5.23 2.41
C GLU A 224 17.84 3.74 2.68
N TYR A 225 17.85 3.33 3.96
CA TYR A 225 17.43 1.98 4.35
C TYR A 225 16.02 1.65 3.86
N ASP A 226 15.06 2.55 4.07
CA ASP A 226 13.66 2.32 3.70
C ASP A 226 13.50 2.22 2.18
N ARG A 227 14.27 3.01 1.42
CA ARG A 227 14.31 2.94 -0.04
C ARG A 227 14.82 1.59 -0.54
N ILE A 228 15.93 1.09 0.04
CA ILE A 228 16.51 -0.21 -0.30
C ILE A 228 15.57 -1.34 0.13
N TYR A 229 14.96 -1.23 1.32
CA TYR A 229 13.99 -2.19 1.82
C TYR A 229 12.77 -2.31 0.92
N GLU A 230 12.13 -1.20 0.53
CA GLU A 230 10.95 -1.23 -0.34
C GLU A 230 11.31 -1.80 -1.72
N LYS A 231 12.49 -1.45 -2.26
CA LYS A 231 12.97 -1.96 -3.56
C LYS A 231 13.08 -3.49 -3.60
N TRP A 232 13.58 -4.11 -2.54
CA TRP A 232 13.93 -5.53 -2.54
C TRP A 232 13.00 -6.43 -1.73
N LEU A 233 12.53 -5.93 -0.59
CA LEU A 233 11.73 -6.67 0.39
C LEU A 233 10.31 -6.11 0.52
N GLY A 234 9.98 -5.02 -0.18
CA GLY A 234 8.64 -4.43 -0.26
C GLY A 234 7.60 -5.30 -0.97
N TYR A 235 7.86 -6.61 -1.17
CA TYR A 235 6.91 -7.61 -1.64
C TYR A 235 5.82 -7.89 -0.57
N ALA A 236 5.18 -6.84 -0.08
CA ALA A 236 3.83 -6.92 0.41
C ALA A 236 2.94 -6.82 -0.83
N ASP A 237 2.09 -7.82 -1.06
CA ASP A 237 0.98 -7.72 -2.00
C ASP A 237 0.33 -6.31 -1.85
N PRO A 238 0.37 -5.44 -2.88
CA PRO A 238 -0.16 -4.09 -2.79
C PRO A 238 -1.58 -4.10 -2.23
N TRP A 239 -2.38 -5.12 -2.55
CA TRP A 239 -3.73 -5.28 -2.02
C TRP A 239 -3.78 -5.41 -0.50
N LEU A 240 -2.82 -6.04 0.17
CA LEU A 240 -2.78 -6.10 1.64
C LEU A 240 -2.50 -4.73 2.28
N LYS A 241 -1.63 -3.91 1.65
CA LYS A 241 -1.34 -2.53 2.11
C LYS A 241 -2.59 -1.66 2.06
N TYR A 242 -3.44 -1.86 1.05
CA TYR A 242 -4.70 -1.12 0.86
C TYR A 242 -5.94 -1.76 1.50
N LYS A 243 -5.90 -3.06 1.85
CA LYS A 243 -7.03 -3.78 2.47
C LYS A 243 -7.49 -3.16 3.78
N LYS A 244 -6.56 -2.60 4.57
CA LYS A 244 -6.91 -1.87 5.81
C LYS A 244 -7.68 -0.57 5.53
N TYR A 245 -7.40 0.09 4.40
CA TYR A 245 -8.09 1.32 4.00
C TYR A 245 -9.39 1.04 3.24
N PHE A 246 -9.54 -0.14 2.64
CA PHE A 246 -10.73 -0.52 1.87
C PHE A 246 -12.03 -0.32 2.66
N TRP A 247 -12.09 -0.79 3.90
CA TRP A 247 -13.29 -0.64 4.75
C TRP A 247 -13.57 0.82 5.12
N HIS A 248 -12.54 1.64 5.32
CA HIS A 248 -12.70 3.07 5.57
C HIS A 248 -13.23 3.81 4.33
N ILE A 249 -12.67 3.52 3.15
CA ILE A 249 -13.12 4.10 1.88
C ILE A 249 -14.56 3.67 1.57
N ALA A 250 -14.88 2.38 1.74
CA ALA A 250 -16.23 1.85 1.56
C ALA A 250 -17.24 2.52 2.51
N ALA A 251 -16.87 2.74 3.78
CA ALA A 251 -17.72 3.43 4.74
C ALA A 251 -17.96 4.90 4.36
N ILE A 252 -16.92 5.62 3.89
CA ILE A 252 -17.05 7.00 3.42
C ILE A 252 -17.97 7.08 2.20
N LEU A 253 -17.81 6.18 1.22
CA LEU A 253 -18.66 6.12 0.04
C LEU A 253 -20.12 5.80 0.40
N ALA A 254 -20.34 4.87 1.34
CA ALA A 254 -21.68 4.54 1.83
C ALA A 254 -22.34 5.74 2.54
N ALA A 255 -21.59 6.46 3.38
CA ALA A 255 -22.08 7.67 4.05
C ALA A 255 -22.45 8.77 3.03
N ALA A 256 -21.59 9.00 2.03
CA ALA A 256 -21.85 9.95 0.96
C ALA A 256 -23.11 9.57 0.14
N ALA A 257 -23.30 8.28 -0.15
CA ALA A 257 -24.50 7.79 -0.83
C ALA A 257 -25.76 8.01 0.02
N ILE A 258 -25.71 7.76 1.33
CA ILE A 258 -26.84 8.01 2.25
C ILE A 258 -27.20 9.49 2.28
N VAL A 259 -26.21 10.38 2.43
CA VAL A 259 -26.42 11.83 2.40
C VAL A 259 -27.07 12.24 1.09
N THR A 260 -26.57 11.73 -0.05
CA THR A 260 -27.12 12.02 -1.38
C THR A 260 -28.58 11.57 -1.50
N ILE A 261 -28.91 10.36 -1.02
CA ILE A 261 -30.28 9.83 -1.03
C ILE A 261 -31.20 10.70 -0.16
N ILE A 262 -30.77 11.07 1.05
CA ILE A 262 -31.53 11.94 1.95
C ILE A 262 -31.74 13.31 1.30
N SER A 263 -30.70 13.90 0.70
CA SER A 263 -30.79 15.18 0.00
C SER A 263 -31.77 15.12 -1.18
N ILE A 264 -31.74 14.07 -1.99
CA ILE A 264 -32.69 13.87 -3.09
C ILE A 264 -34.12 13.74 -2.56
N PHE A 265 -34.32 12.98 -1.49
CA PHE A 265 -35.63 12.80 -0.88
C PHE A 265 -36.18 14.12 -0.31
N MET A 266 -35.36 14.85 0.44
CA MET A 266 -35.68 16.16 1.00
C MET A 266 -35.99 17.18 -0.10
N LEU A 267 -35.18 17.23 -1.16
CA LEU A 267 -35.38 18.14 -2.28
C LEU A 267 -36.71 17.84 -2.99
N ARG A 268 -37.02 16.55 -3.24
CA ARG A 268 -38.31 16.16 -3.84
C ARG A 268 -39.50 16.57 -2.99
N ARG A 269 -39.39 16.45 -1.66
CA ARG A 269 -40.44 16.87 -0.74
C ARG A 269 -40.67 18.38 -0.78
N ILE A 270 -39.60 19.17 -0.69
CA ILE A 270 -39.66 20.64 -0.74
C ILE A 270 -40.21 21.12 -2.08
N VAL A 271 -39.75 20.53 -3.20
CA VAL A 271 -40.27 20.85 -4.52
C VAL A 271 -41.76 20.57 -4.59
N LYS A 272 -42.24 19.43 -4.10
CA LYS A 272 -43.67 19.10 -4.09
C LYS A 272 -44.50 20.12 -3.29
N GLU A 273 -44.04 20.49 -2.10
CA GLU A 273 -44.72 21.49 -1.25
C GLU A 273 -44.76 22.87 -1.92
N ARG A 274 -43.63 23.33 -2.50
CA ARG A 274 -43.57 24.62 -3.20
C ARG A 274 -44.37 24.64 -4.50
N THR A 275 -44.37 23.54 -5.26
CA THR A 275 -45.19 23.43 -6.47
C THR A 275 -46.68 23.48 -6.13
N ALA A 276 -47.11 22.89 -5.02
CA ALA A 276 -48.50 22.97 -4.55
C ALA A 276 -48.88 24.40 -4.13
N GLU A 277 -48.05 25.05 -3.31
CA GLU A 277 -48.27 26.46 -2.90
C GLU A 277 -48.31 27.41 -4.11
N LEU A 278 -47.41 27.22 -5.08
CA LEU A 278 -47.37 28.04 -6.28
C LEU A 278 -48.59 27.79 -7.18
N ALA A 279 -49.08 26.55 -7.25
CA ALA A 279 -50.30 26.22 -7.97
C ALA A 279 -51.53 26.90 -7.34
N GLU A 280 -51.63 26.90 -6.01
CA GLU A 280 -52.69 27.58 -5.27
C GLU A 280 -52.65 29.10 -5.50
N LYS A 281 -51.47 29.73 -5.36
CA LYS A 281 -51.30 31.17 -5.63
C LYS A 281 -51.62 31.54 -7.07
N ASN A 282 -51.21 30.72 -8.03
CA ASN A 282 -51.55 30.93 -9.44
C ASN A 282 -53.05 30.84 -9.70
N GLN A 283 -53.76 29.92 -9.05
CA GLN A 283 -55.21 29.82 -9.14
C GLN A 283 -55.91 31.06 -8.56
N LEU A 284 -55.47 31.51 -7.38
CA LEU A 284 -56.02 32.71 -6.74
C LEU A 284 -55.80 33.95 -7.61
N LEU A 285 -54.58 34.16 -8.11
CA LEU A 285 -54.26 35.26 -9.03
C LEU A 285 -55.11 35.20 -10.31
N SER A 286 -55.26 34.01 -10.89
CA SER A 286 -56.10 33.82 -12.09
C SER A 286 -57.56 34.18 -11.80
N HIS A 287 -58.05 33.88 -10.60
CA HIS A 287 -59.39 34.25 -10.16
C HIS A 287 -59.54 35.76 -9.98
N GLU A 288 -58.62 36.42 -9.28
CA GLU A 288 -58.63 37.89 -9.09
C GLU A 288 -58.56 38.62 -10.44
N ILE A 289 -57.72 38.16 -11.37
CA ILE A 289 -57.64 38.70 -12.73
C ILE A 289 -58.99 38.57 -13.44
N ALA A 290 -59.65 37.41 -13.34
CA ALA A 290 -60.95 37.19 -13.96
C ALA A 290 -62.05 38.09 -13.35
N GLU A 291 -62.04 38.32 -12.04
CA GLU A 291 -62.97 39.24 -11.37
C GLU A 291 -62.74 40.69 -11.78
N ARG A 292 -61.47 41.15 -11.81
CA ARG A 292 -61.12 42.49 -12.29
C ARG A 292 -61.58 42.72 -13.72
N MET A 293 -61.34 41.76 -14.62
CA MET A 293 -61.80 41.85 -16.00
C MET A 293 -63.32 42.00 -16.11
N ARG A 294 -64.09 41.28 -15.27
CA ARG A 294 -65.56 41.43 -15.25
C ARG A 294 -66.00 42.80 -14.75
N ALA A 295 -65.37 43.29 -13.68
CA ALA A 295 -65.68 44.62 -13.14
C ALA A 295 -65.35 45.74 -14.14
N GLU A 296 -64.22 45.62 -14.86
CA GLU A 296 -63.85 46.53 -15.95
C GLU A 296 -64.88 46.48 -17.10
N ASP A 297 -65.32 45.29 -17.51
CA ASP A 297 -66.35 45.13 -18.54
C ASP A 297 -67.70 45.75 -18.13
N GLU A 298 -68.10 45.61 -16.85
CA GLU A 298 -69.31 46.22 -16.31
C GLU A 298 -69.21 47.74 -16.26
N LEU A 299 -68.07 48.29 -15.83
CA LEU A 299 -67.81 49.73 -15.85
C LEU A 299 -67.87 50.29 -17.27
N ILE A 300 -67.26 49.60 -18.24
CA ILE A 300 -67.32 50.00 -19.66
C ILE A 300 -68.77 50.00 -20.16
N LYS A 301 -69.58 49.01 -19.78
CA LYS A 301 -71.01 48.98 -20.14
C LYS A 301 -71.80 50.11 -19.48
N ALA A 302 -71.56 50.36 -18.19
CA ALA A 302 -72.21 51.44 -17.45
C ALA A 302 -71.88 52.81 -18.04
N GLN A 303 -70.61 53.09 -18.35
CA GLN A 303 -70.19 54.33 -19.01
C GLN A 303 -70.85 54.50 -20.38
N LYS A 304 -70.98 53.43 -21.17
CA LYS A 304 -71.72 53.47 -22.45
C LYS A 304 -73.20 53.79 -22.25
N LEU A 305 -73.85 53.17 -21.27
CA LEU A 305 -75.26 53.42 -20.94
C LEU A 305 -75.49 54.84 -20.40
N GLU A 306 -74.59 55.35 -19.56
CA GLU A 306 -74.63 56.71 -19.05
C GLU A 306 -74.45 57.73 -20.19
N SER A 307 -73.47 57.51 -21.08
CA SER A 307 -73.28 58.33 -22.28
C SER A 307 -74.53 58.35 -23.17
N LEU A 308 -75.17 57.19 -23.38
CA LEU A 308 -76.46 57.08 -24.09
C LEU A 308 -77.59 57.83 -23.35
N GLY A 309 -77.65 57.73 -22.03
CA GLY A 309 -78.66 58.39 -21.19
C GLY A 309 -78.54 59.91 -21.20
N VAL A 310 -77.32 60.45 -21.08
CA VAL A 310 -77.03 61.89 -21.21
C VAL A 310 -77.40 62.39 -22.61
N PHE A 311 -77.05 61.62 -23.64
CA PHE A 311 -77.40 61.96 -25.02
C PHE A 311 -78.92 61.97 -25.25
N ALA A 312 -79.64 60.95 -24.75
CA ALA A 312 -81.10 60.89 -24.81
C ALA A 312 -81.78 62.00 -23.99
N GLY A 313 -81.24 62.34 -22.82
CA GLY A 313 -81.69 63.45 -21.98
C GLY A 313 -81.50 64.81 -22.66
N GLY A 314 -80.37 65.02 -23.33
CA GLY A 314 -80.12 66.20 -24.17
C GLY A 314 -81.14 66.32 -25.30
N ILE A 315 -81.38 65.23 -26.04
CA ILE A 315 -82.40 65.20 -27.11
C ILE A 315 -83.80 65.49 -26.54
N ALA A 316 -84.16 64.88 -25.40
CA ALA A 316 -85.46 65.08 -24.77
C ALA A 316 -85.65 66.52 -24.30
N HIS A 317 -84.62 67.14 -23.72
CA HIS A 317 -84.64 68.54 -23.31
C HIS A 317 -84.82 69.47 -24.52
N ASP A 318 -84.09 69.24 -25.62
CA ASP A 318 -84.24 70.02 -26.86
C ASP A 318 -85.62 69.85 -27.49
N PHE A 319 -86.15 68.62 -27.48
CA PHE A 319 -87.53 68.34 -27.90
C PHE A 319 -88.55 69.08 -27.04
N ASN A 320 -88.38 69.07 -25.72
CA ASN A 320 -89.30 69.72 -24.81
C ASN A 320 -89.27 71.25 -24.98
N ASN A 321 -88.08 71.82 -25.20
CA ASN A 321 -87.92 73.25 -25.50
C ASN A 321 -88.63 73.63 -26.81
N LEU A 322 -88.50 72.81 -27.86
CA LEU A 322 -89.23 73.02 -29.12
C LEU A 322 -90.76 72.94 -28.91
N LEU A 323 -91.23 71.94 -28.15
CA LEU A 323 -92.65 71.80 -27.81
C LEU A 323 -93.18 72.97 -26.99
N GLN A 324 -92.37 73.49 -26.05
CA GLN A 324 -92.72 74.65 -25.22
C GLN A 324 -92.77 75.93 -26.05
N ALA A 325 -91.84 76.11 -26.99
CA ALA A 325 -91.87 77.22 -27.94
C ALA A 325 -93.15 77.17 -28.82
N ILE A 326 -93.52 75.98 -29.30
CA ILE A 326 -94.75 75.78 -30.08
C ILE A 326 -96.00 76.05 -29.22
N THR A 327 -96.09 75.50 -28.01
CA THR A 327 -97.26 75.72 -27.14
C THR A 327 -97.40 77.17 -26.68
N ASN A 328 -96.29 77.88 -26.44
CA ASN A 328 -96.33 79.31 -26.13
C ASN A 328 -96.77 80.15 -27.34
N SER A 329 -96.40 79.77 -28.57
CA SER A 329 -96.84 80.47 -29.78
C SER A 329 -98.34 80.34 -30.09
N ILE A 330 -99.03 79.38 -29.46
CA ILE A 330 -100.48 79.16 -29.64
C ILE A 330 -101.30 79.90 -28.58
N ARG A 331 -100.66 80.45 -27.52
CA ARG A 331 -101.31 81.18 -26.42
C ARG A 331 -101.12 82.71 -26.47
N ALA A 332 -100.59 83.24 -27.56
CA ALA A 332 -100.49 84.68 -27.87
C ALA A 332 -101.21 84.98 -29.20
#